data_AF-A0A7V3YI26-F1
#
_entry.id   AF-A0A7V3YI26-F1
#
_cell.length_a   1.000
_cell.length_b   1.000
_cell.length_c   1.000
_cell.angle_alpha   90.00
_cell.angle_beta   90.00
_cell.angle_gamma   90.00
#
_symmetry.space_group_name_H-M   'P 1'
#
loop_
_entity.id
_entity.type
_entity.pdbx_description
1 polymer ?
#
loop_
_entity_poly.entity_id
_entity_poly.type
_entity_poly.pdbx_seq_one_letter_code
_entity_poly.pdbx_strand_id
1 'polypeptide(L)' 'MRPTVYVVTKNAGKLVEIQDILGPVGIEAKSIYDVADIGDVAETGET' A
#
# COMPACT_ATOMS: atom_id res chain seq x y z
N MET A 1 -8.18 18.21 1.69
CA MET A 1 -8.26 16.74 1.80
C MET A 1 -6.97 16.18 1.20
N ARG A 2 -6.23 15.32 1.91
CA ARG A 2 -5.04 14.67 1.34
C ARG A 2 -5.51 13.44 0.54
N PRO A 3 -5.04 13.22 -0.70
CA PRO A 3 -5.32 11.98 -1.42
C PRO A 3 -4.74 10.79 -0.64
N THR A 4 -5.48 9.69 -0.57
CA THR A 4 -5.05 8.44 0.05
C THR A 4 -4.86 7.37 -1.02
N VAL A 5 -3.72 6.69 -1.01
CA VAL A 5 -3.43 5.53 -1.84
C VAL A 5 -3.41 4.29 -0.96
N TYR A 6 -4.17 3.27 -1.36
CA TYR A 6 -4.14 1.96 -0.72
C TYR A 6 -3.13 1.05 -1.41
N VAL A 7 -2.11 0.64 -0.68
CA VAL A 7 -1.06 -0.25 -1.16
C VAL A 7 -1.48 -1.69 -0.90
N VAL A 8 -1.37 -2.54 -1.93
CA VAL A 8 -1.61 -3.98 -1.81
C VAL A 8 -0.38 -4.64 -1.18
N THR A 9 -0.24 -4.50 0.13
CA THR A 9 0.87 -5.10 0.89
C THR A 9 0.46 -5.41 2.33
N LYS A 10 0.84 -6.59 2.83
CA LYS A 10 0.78 -6.93 4.27
C LYS A 10 2.11 -6.61 4.97
N ASN A 11 3.14 -6.16 4.25
CA ASN A 11 4.46 -5.87 4.78
C ASN A 11 4.54 -4.42 5.31
N ALA A 12 4.75 -4.28 6.61
CA ALA A 12 4.84 -2.99 7.28
C ALA A 12 6.05 -2.15 6.84
N GLY A 13 7.20 -2.77 6.56
CA GLY A 13 8.40 -2.07 6.10
C GLY A 13 8.19 -1.39 4.75
N LYS A 14 7.60 -2.11 3.78
CA LYS A 14 7.23 -1.54 2.47
C LYS A 14 6.26 -0.37 2.61
N LEU A 15 5.33 -0.44 3.56
CA LEU A 15 4.36 0.64 3.78
C LEU A 15 5.04 1.90 4.33
N VAL A 16 5.99 1.75 5.25
CA VAL A 16 6.81 2.87 5.77
C VAL A 16 7.61 3.51 4.64
N GLU A 17 8.31 2.73 3.82
CA GLU A 17 9.09 3.23 2.68
C GLU A 17 8.22 4.03 1.69
N ILE A 18 7.03 3.51 1.36
CA ILE A 18 6.09 4.21 0.46
C ILE A 18 5.57 5.50 1.11
N GLN A 19 5.26 5.47 2.41
CA GLN A 19 4.84 6.68 3.12
C GLN A 19 5.94 7.75 3.16
N ASP A 20 7.21 7.36 3.26
CA ASP A 20 8.36 8.28 3.21
C ASP A 20 8.52 8.92 1.82
N ILE A 21 8.24 8.17 0.74
CA ILE A 21 8.28 8.68 -0.65
C ILE A 21 7.11 9.61 -0.95
N LEU A 22 5.89 9.23 -0.53
CA LEU A 22 4.65 9.92 -0.90
C LEU A 22 4.25 11.05 0.05
N GLY A 23 4.69 10.98 1.31
CA GLY A 23 4.42 11.99 2.34
C GLY A 23 4.83 13.41 1.94
N PRO A 24 6.03 13.64 1.37
CA PRO A 24 6.49 14.97 0.95
C PRO A 24 5.61 15.62 -0.13
N VAL A 25 4.91 14.83 -0.95
CA VAL A 25 3.98 15.34 -1.98
C VAL A 25 2.53 15.40 -1.48
N GLY A 26 2.30 15.17 -0.19
CA GLY A 26 0.99 15.30 0.46
C GLY A 26 0.05 14.13 0.25
N ILE A 27 0.57 12.95 -0.11
CA ILE A 27 -0.20 11.71 -0.28
C ILE A 27 -0.02 10.82 0.95
N GLU A 28 -1.12 10.25 1.42
CA GLU A 28 -1.14 9.27 2.52
C GLU A 28 -1.14 7.86 1.94
N ALA A 29 -0.27 6.99 2.45
CA ALA A 29 -0.22 5.58 2.08
C ALA A 29 -0.83 4.72 3.20
N LYS A 30 -1.80 3.86 2.86
CA LYS A 30 -2.40 2.88 3.78
C LYS A 30 -2.33 1.49 3.20
N SER A 31 -2.37 0.47 4.06
CA SER A 31 -2.61 -0.88 3.58
C SER A 31 -4.08 -1.03 3.17
N ILE A 32 -4.34 -1.66 2.02
CA ILE A 32 -5.71 -2.04 1.65
C ILE A 32 -6.30 -3.03 2.68
N TYR A 33 -5.46 -3.85 3.30
CA TYR A 33 -5.86 -4.88 4.26
C TYR A 33 -6.34 -4.30 5.59
N ASP A 34 -6.10 -3.01 5.86
CA ASP A 34 -6.64 -2.33 7.05
C ASP A 34 -8.14 -2.00 6.88
N VAL A 35 -8.64 -1.98 5.65
CA VAL A 35 -10.01 -1.53 5.32
C VAL A 35 -10.80 -2.54 4.50
N ALA A 36 -10.14 -3.50 3.85
CA ALA A 36 -10.77 -4.53 3.03
C ALA A 36 -9.95 -5.82 3.01
N ASP A 37 -10.63 -6.95 3.24
CA ASP A 37 -10.07 -8.27 2.90
C ASP A 37 -10.28 -8.51 1.40
N ILE A 38 -9.20 -8.48 0.64
CA ILE A 38 -9.20 -8.71 -0.80
C ILE A 38 -8.82 -10.16 -1.16
N GLY A 39 -8.66 -11.03 -0.15
CA GLY A 39 -8.20 -12.40 -0.32
C GLY A 39 -6.74 -12.51 -0.73
N ASP A 40 -6.33 -13.71 -1.10
CA ASP A 40 -5.00 -13.97 -1.67
C ASP A 40 -5.09 -13.95 -3.20
N VAL A 41 -4.22 -13.15 -3.83
CA VAL A 41 -4.13 -13.03 -5.29
C VAL A 41 -2.95 -13.88 -5.75
N ALA A 42 -3.20 -14.85 -6.64
CA ALA A 42 -2.15 -15.67 -7.21
C ALA A 42 -1.23 -14.81 -8.10
N GLU A 43 0.06 -14.82 -7.81
CA GLU A 43 1.09 -14.25 -8.68
C GLU A 43 1.38 -15.25 -9.81
N THR A 44 0.97 -14.93 -11.05
CA THR A 44 1.16 -15.80 -12.22
C THR A 44 2.30 -15.35 -13.12
N GLY A 45 3.10 -14.39 -12.67
CA GLY A 45 4.25 -13.90 -13.43
C GLY A 45 5.39 -14.92 -13.41
N GLU A 46 6.01 -15.16 -14.56
CA GLU A 46 7.14 -16.08 -14.73
C GLU A 46 8.49 -15.47 -14.30
N THR A 47 8.51 -14.69 -13.20
CA THR A 47 9.67 -13.85 -12.83
C THR A 47 10.98 -14.65 -12.74
#